data_AF-A0AAN8UXK1-F1
#
_entry.id   AF-A0AAN8UXK1-F1
#
_cell.length_a   1.000
_cell.length_b   1.000
_cell.length_c   1.000
_cell.angle_alpha   90.00
_cell.angle_beta   90.00
_cell.angle_gamma   90.00
#
_symmetry.space_group_name_H-M   'P 1'
#
loop_
_entity.id
_entity.type
_entity.pdbx_description
1 polymer ?
#
loop_
_entity_poly.entity_id
_entity_poly.type
_entity_poly.pdbx_seq_one_letter_code
_entity_poly.pdbx_strand_id
1 'polypeptide(L)' 'MLGDGNECAHGRVIDLYIPRDRETDRPKGFAFVEYETEEIADYAVRLFSGLVNLYNRILKFALE' A
#
# COMPACT_ATOMS: atom_id res chain seq x y z
N MET A 1 -0.31 31.98 -6.50
CA MET A 1 -0.84 30.73 -5.93
C MET A 1 -0.54 29.62 -6.93
N LEU A 2 0.63 29.02 -6.82
CA LEU A 2 1.04 27.89 -7.64
C LEU A 2 0.47 26.65 -6.92
N GLY A 3 -0.69 26.19 -7.36
CA GLY A 3 -1.24 24.90 -6.97
C GLY A 3 -0.78 23.89 -8.01
N ASP A 4 0.42 23.34 -7.82
CA ASP A 4 0.96 22.28 -8.66
C ASP A 4 0.06 21.05 -8.54
N GLY A 5 -0.58 20.68 -9.65
CA GLY A 5 -1.63 19.67 -9.74
C GLY A 5 -1.18 18.27 -9.35
N ASN A 6 -1.26 17.96 -8.06
CA ASN A 6 -1.13 16.59 -7.58
C ASN A 6 -1.94 16.29 -6.30
N GLU A 7 -3.05 16.99 -6.11
CA GLU A 7 -4.03 16.66 -5.09
C GLU A 7 -5.03 15.63 -5.63
N CYS A 8 -4.56 14.40 -5.83
CA CYS A 8 -5.48 13.27 -5.76
C CYS A 8 -5.78 13.08 -4.27
N ALA A 9 -7.05 13.16 -3.88
CA ALA A 9 -7.55 13.39 -2.51
C ALA A 9 -7.12 12.38 -1.42
N HIS A 10 -6.16 11.48 -1.66
CA HIS A 10 -5.76 10.37 -0.81
C HIS A 10 -4.22 10.22 -0.80
N GLY A 11 -3.47 11.33 -0.81
CA GLY A 11 -2.02 11.30 -0.59
C GLY A 11 -1.18 10.67 -1.72
N ARG A 12 0.08 11.11 -1.83
CA ARG A 12 1.02 10.57 -2.82
C ARG A 12 1.67 9.28 -2.31
N VAL A 13 1.55 8.22 -3.09
CA VAL A 13 2.40 7.02 -2.98
C VAL A 13 3.72 7.34 -3.65
N ILE A 14 4.83 7.11 -2.94
CA ILE A 14 6.18 7.33 -3.45
C ILE A 14 6.65 6.10 -4.22
N ASP A 15 6.50 4.92 -3.63
CA ASP A 15 6.93 3.67 -4.22
C ASP A 15 6.06 2.49 -3.78
N LEU A 16 6.00 1.47 -4.64
CA LEU A 16 5.29 0.23 -4.35
C LEU A 16 6.13 -0.95 -4.82
N TYR A 17 6.54 -1.78 -3.86
CA TYR A 17 7.36 -2.95 -4.09
C TYR A 17 6.61 -4.23 -3.73
N ILE A 18 6.28 -5.02 -4.76
CA ILE A 18 5.68 -6.34 -4.61
C ILE A 18 6.73 -7.39 -5.00
N PRO A 19 7.41 -8.01 -4.03
CA PRO A 19 8.32 -9.09 -4.33
C PRO A 19 7.55 -10.28 -4.89
N ARG A 20 7.85 -10.63 -6.14
CA ARG A 20 7.36 -11.81 -6.82
C ARG A 20 8.44 -12.88 -6.83
N ASP A 21 8.01 -14.12 -6.71
CA ASP A 21 8.88 -15.27 -6.86
C ASP A 21 9.31 -15.39 -8.33
N ARG A 22 10.63 -15.35 -8.60
CA ARG A 22 11.17 -15.31 -9.97
C ARG A 22 10.93 -16.61 -10.75
N GLU A 23 10.69 -17.70 -10.05
CA GLU A 23 10.56 -19.04 -10.64
C GLU A 23 9.08 -19.37 -10.94
N THR A 24 8.15 -18.90 -10.10
CA THR A 24 6.72 -19.19 -10.23
C THR A 24 5.86 -17.99 -10.65
N ASP A 25 6.43 -16.78 -10.74
CA ASP A 25 5.77 -15.48 -10.93
C ASP A 25 4.69 -15.17 -9.87
N ARG A 26 4.61 -15.97 -8.81
CA ARG A 26 3.60 -15.79 -7.76
C ARG A 26 4.06 -14.70 -6.79
N PRO A 27 3.15 -13.80 -6.36
CA PRO A 27 3.48 -12.86 -5.30
C PRO A 27 3.82 -13.63 -4.02
N LYS A 28 4.87 -13.20 -3.32
CA LYS A 28 5.30 -13.87 -2.07
C LYS A 28 4.30 -13.76 -0.92
N GLY A 29 3.20 -13.02 -1.12
CA GLY A 29 2.14 -12.83 -0.12
C GLY A 29 2.36 -11.62 0.79
N PHE A 30 3.31 -10.76 0.45
CA PHE A 30 3.53 -9.46 1.09
C PHE A 30 3.91 -8.42 0.03
N ALA A 31 3.68 -7.15 0.37
CA ALA A 31 4.02 -6.00 -0.44
C ALA A 31 4.39 -4.86 0.49
N PHE A 32 5.31 -4.01 0.04
CA PHE A 32 5.70 -2.79 0.74
C PHE A 32 5.25 -1.60 -0.08
N VAL A 33 4.73 -0.60 0.62
CA VAL A 33 4.29 0.65 0.00
C VAL A 33 4.89 1.79 0.80
N GLU A 34 5.62 2.65 0.11
CA GLU A 34 6.20 3.86 0.67
C GLU A 34 5.29 5.04 0.33
N TYR A 35 4.89 5.78 1.35
CA TYR A 35 4.03 6.96 1.23
C TYR A 35 4.84 8.22 1.48
N GLU A 36 4.37 9.35 0.94
CA GLU A 36 5.04 10.64 1.07
C GLU A 36 5.04 11.13 2.52
N THR A 37 4.00 10.81 3.28
CA THR A 37 3.85 11.18 4.68
C THR A 37 3.29 10.04 5.53
N GLU A 38 3.64 10.04 6.81
CA GLU A 38 3.14 9.07 7.79
C GLU A 38 1.61 9.14 7.96
N GLU A 39 1.01 10.33 7.84
CA GLU A 39 -0.44 10.51 7.92
C GLU A 39 -1.19 9.73 6.82
N ILE A 40 -0.65 9.71 5.60
CA ILE A 40 -1.22 8.96 4.47
C ILE A 40 -1.06 7.45 4.73
N ALA A 41 0.09 7.05 5.28
CA ALA A 41 0.36 5.66 5.63
C ALA A 41 -0.59 5.15 6.73
N ASP A 42 -0.79 5.92 7.80
CA ASP A 42 -1.76 5.63 8.87
C ASP A 42 -3.18 5.52 8.32
N TYR A 43 -3.58 6.48 7.48
CA TYR A 43 -4.90 6.45 6.86
C TYR A 43 -5.09 5.19 6.00
N ALA A 44 -4.10 4.81 5.20
CA ALA A 44 -4.15 3.60 4.38
C ALA A 44 -4.27 2.34 5.26
N VAL A 45 -3.43 2.21 6.29
CA VAL A 45 -3.50 1.06 7.20
C VAL A 45 -4.84 1.00 7.93
N ARG A 46 -5.41 2.14 8.33
CA ARG A 46 -6.73 2.20 8.96
C ARG A 46 -7.87 1.85 8.01
N LEU A 47 -7.79 2.30 6.75
CA LEU A 47 -8.75 1.94 5.71
C LEU A 47 -8.76 0.43 5.45
N PHE A 48 -7.57 -0.18 5.46
CA PHE A 48 -7.39 -1.62 5.26
C PHE A 48 -7.26 -2.42 6.56
N SER A 49 -7.57 -1.83 7.72
CA SER A 49 -7.45 -2.46 9.04
C SER A 49 -8.43 -3.64 9.24
N GLY A 50 -9.29 -3.91 8.26
CA GLY A 50 -10.19 -5.06 8.24
C GLY A 50 -9.51 -6.34 7.72
N LEU A 51 -10.23 -7.46 7.88
CA LEU A 51 -9.85 -8.72 7.25
C LEU A 51 -10.10 -8.63 5.74
N VAL A 52 -9.10 -8.16 4.99
CA VAL A 52 -9.16 -8.19 3.52
C VAL A 52 -8.90 -9.62 3.07
N ASN A 53 -9.93 -10.29 2.56
CA ASN A 53 -9.80 -11.63 2.01
C ASN A 53 -9.51 -11.55 0.50
N LEU A 54 -8.28 -11.88 0.12
CA LEU A 54 -7.85 -11.89 -1.27
C LEU A 54 -7.47 -13.32 -1.66
N TYR A 55 -8.13 -13.92 -2.66
CA TYR A 55 -7.87 -15.29 -3.11
C TYR A 55 -7.83 -16.32 -1.96
N ASN A 56 -8.77 -16.22 -1.01
CA ASN A 56 -8.83 -17.09 0.17
C ASN A 56 -7.61 -16.95 1.12
N ARG A 57 -6.91 -15.81 1.06
CA ARG A 57 -5.84 -15.40 1.97
C ARG A 57 -6.29 -14.14 2.70
N ILE A 58 -6.13 -14.13 4.01
CA ILE A 58 -6.35 -12.92 4.82
C ILE A 58 -5.07 -12.08 4.75
N LEU A 59 -5.20 -10.86 4.26
CA LEU A 59 -4.14 -9.86 4.26
C LEU A 59 -4.18 -9.10 5.58
N LYS A 60 -2.99 -8.85 6.14
CA LYS A 60 -2.81 -7.99 7.31
C LYS A 60 -2.02 -6.78 6.86
N PHE A 61 -2.48 -5.61 7.27
CA PHE A 61 -1.82 -4.34 7.03
C PHE A 61 -1.27 -3.84 8.35
N ALA A 62 0.00 -3.45 8.36
CA ALA A 62 0.68 -2.88 9.51
C ALA A 62 1.64 -1.80 9.01
N LEU A 63 1.82 -0.76 9.81
CA LEU A 63 2.95 0.14 9.68
C LEU A 63 4.14 -0.50 10.40
N GLU A 64 5.29 -0.55 9.73
CA GLU A 64 6.58 -0.94 10.32
C GLU A 64 7.49 0.27 10.49
#